data_AF-A0A7L4WP82-F1
#
_entry.id   AF-A0A7L4WP82-F1
#
_cell.length_a   1.000
_cell.length_b   1.000
_cell.length_c   1.000
_cell.angle_alpha   90.00
_cell.angle_beta   90.00
_cell.angle_gamma   90.00
#
_symmetry.space_group_name_H-M   'P 1'
#
loop_
_entity.id
_entity.type
_entity.pdbx_description
1 polymer ?
#
loop_
_entity_poly.entity_id
_entity_poly.type
_entity_poly.pdbx_seq_one_letter_code
_entity_poly.pdbx_strand_id
1 'polypeptide(L)'
;MNLAINEHFTKIDKTTEKIVENIYINEPEKLLKFIIQRLIVNKQKADVLDGFIYQKLLKTHENIIKNELISYFPSGIILLQSCLKINYEPLQKLLMNEQFREADELTNKYLYELIKQKYPGVKRWLYFTDIQFLPPEDLFTLDFLWQIYSKGKFGFSIQKQIWIKSNENWDILWDKINWTKNGTMNRYPKEFQWTIEAPDGHLPLFNQLRGTQTLSYLFKNITWT
;
A
#
# COMPACT_ATOMS: atom_id res chain seq x y z
N MET A 1 2.62 -4.09 -26.29
CA MET A 1 2.85 -2.83 -25.57
C MET A 1 4.15 -3.01 -24.80
N ASN A 2 5.14 -2.14 -25.04
CA ASN A 2 6.42 -2.16 -24.33
C ASN A 2 6.30 -1.24 -23.11
N LEU A 3 6.95 -1.59 -21.99
CA LEU A 3 6.98 -0.73 -20.81
C LEU A 3 7.72 0.57 -21.15
N ALA A 4 7.04 1.71 -21.02
CA ALA A 4 7.63 3.01 -21.31
C ALA A 4 8.27 3.61 -20.05
N ILE A 5 9.53 4.02 -20.16
CA ILE A 5 10.33 4.56 -19.04
C ILE A 5 9.71 5.83 -18.42
N ASN A 6 8.86 6.56 -19.12
CA ASN A 6 8.29 7.82 -18.63
C ASN A 6 6.80 7.72 -18.29
N GLU A 7 6.20 6.53 -18.41
CA GLU A 7 4.80 6.32 -18.05
C GLU A 7 4.68 6.21 -16.52
N HIS A 8 3.57 6.73 -15.97
CA HIS A 8 3.26 6.68 -14.55
C HIS A 8 2.09 5.75 -14.30
N PHE A 9 2.30 4.73 -13.47
CA PHE A 9 1.31 3.71 -13.18
C PHE A 9 0.68 3.91 -11.80
N THR A 10 -0.63 4.08 -11.77
CA THR A 10 -1.43 4.11 -10.52
C THR A 10 -2.05 2.75 -10.19
N LYS A 11 -2.09 1.83 -11.16
CA LYS A 11 -2.62 0.47 -10.99
C LYS A 11 -2.02 -0.47 -12.05
N ILE A 12 -1.83 -1.75 -11.70
CA ILE A 12 -1.49 -2.79 -12.69
C ILE A 12 -2.78 -3.44 -13.19
N ASP A 13 -3.05 -3.24 -14.47
CA ASP A 13 -4.12 -3.96 -15.16
C ASP A 13 -3.64 -5.31 -15.70
N LYS A 14 -4.58 -6.15 -16.16
CA LYS A 14 -4.27 -7.49 -16.69
C LYS A 14 -3.33 -7.46 -17.90
N THR A 15 -3.32 -6.38 -18.65
CA THR A 15 -2.48 -6.23 -19.85
C THR A 15 -1.04 -5.99 -19.45
N THR A 16 -0.82 -5.00 -18.58
CA THR A 16 0.48 -4.65 -17.99
C THR A 16 1.05 -5.83 -17.22
N GLU A 17 0.23 -6.50 -16.43
CA GLU A 17 0.62 -7.71 -15.71
C GLU A 17 1.18 -8.77 -16.67
N LYS A 18 0.44 -9.13 -17.72
CA LYS A 18 0.91 -10.11 -18.72
C LYS A 18 2.21 -9.71 -19.39
N ILE A 19 2.41 -8.41 -19.66
CA ILE A 19 3.65 -7.91 -20.27
C ILE A 19 4.82 -8.12 -19.32
N VAL A 20 4.69 -7.71 -18.05
CA VAL A 20 5.74 -7.88 -17.04
C VAL A 20 6.02 -9.35 -16.81
N GLU A 21 5.00 -10.20 -16.68
CA GLU A 21 5.19 -11.66 -16.52
C GLU A 21 5.94 -12.27 -17.69
N ASN A 22 5.59 -11.88 -18.93
CA ASN A 22 6.29 -12.37 -20.11
C ASN A 22 7.76 -11.92 -20.14
N ILE A 23 8.06 -10.68 -19.80
CA ILE A 23 9.46 -10.22 -19.72
C ILE A 23 10.18 -10.94 -18.57
N TYR A 24 9.54 -11.10 -17.42
CA TYR A 24 10.11 -11.80 -16.27
C TYR A 24 10.47 -13.26 -16.58
N ILE A 25 9.62 -13.97 -17.33
CA ILE A 25 9.86 -15.38 -17.70
C ILE A 25 11.01 -15.52 -18.71
N ASN A 26 11.10 -14.61 -19.67
CA ASN A 26 12.02 -14.76 -20.80
C ASN A 26 13.34 -13.99 -20.63
N GLU A 27 13.30 -12.80 -20.02
CA GLU A 27 14.39 -11.82 -19.97
C GLU A 27 14.33 -10.97 -18.67
N PRO A 28 14.39 -11.58 -17.46
CA PRO A 28 14.25 -10.87 -16.19
C PRO A 28 15.28 -9.76 -15.96
N GLU A 29 16.46 -9.86 -16.57
CA GLU A 29 17.50 -8.82 -16.56
C GLU A 29 17.04 -7.51 -17.24
N LYS A 30 16.09 -7.57 -18.19
CA LYS A 30 15.51 -6.36 -18.77
C LYS A 30 14.66 -5.61 -17.76
N LEU A 31 13.92 -6.32 -16.91
CA LEU A 31 13.15 -5.69 -15.84
C LEU A 31 14.07 -5.06 -14.78
N LEU A 32 15.16 -5.75 -14.43
CA LEU A 32 16.16 -5.21 -13.50
C LEU A 32 16.79 -3.92 -14.06
N LYS A 33 17.23 -3.93 -15.31
CA LYS A 33 17.76 -2.73 -15.98
C LYS A 33 16.73 -1.62 -16.07
N PHE A 34 15.47 -1.95 -16.34
CA PHE A 34 14.37 -1.00 -16.42
C PHE A 34 14.16 -0.26 -15.10
N ILE A 35 14.05 -0.97 -13.98
CA ILE A 35 13.83 -0.35 -12.67
C ILE A 35 15.05 0.45 -12.19
N ILE A 36 16.29 -0.03 -12.45
CA ILE A 36 17.52 0.74 -12.17
C ILE A 36 17.54 2.03 -12.99
N GLN A 37 17.26 1.95 -14.29
CA GLN A 37 17.26 3.11 -15.17
C GLN A 37 16.25 4.17 -14.70
N ARG A 38 15.04 3.76 -14.33
CA ARG A 38 14.00 4.68 -13.86
C ARG A 38 14.35 5.30 -12.50
N LEU A 39 14.65 4.49 -11.50
CA LEU A 39 14.75 4.95 -10.11
C LEU A 39 16.13 5.53 -9.77
N ILE A 40 17.20 4.94 -10.30
CA ILE A 40 18.58 5.34 -9.95
C ILE A 40 19.12 6.35 -10.97
N VAL A 41 19.07 6.03 -12.25
CA VAL A 41 19.68 6.87 -13.30
C VAL A 41 18.82 8.11 -13.57
N ASN A 42 17.52 7.92 -13.80
CA ASN A 42 16.60 9.01 -14.12
C ASN A 42 16.04 9.69 -12.86
N LYS A 43 16.28 9.14 -11.66
CA LYS A 43 15.79 9.65 -10.37
C LYS A 43 14.28 9.89 -10.36
N GLN A 44 13.53 9.04 -11.08
CA GLN A 44 12.08 9.11 -11.06
C GLN A 44 11.54 8.66 -9.70
N LYS A 45 10.41 9.23 -9.31
CA LYS A 45 9.67 8.74 -8.15
C LYS A 45 9.07 7.39 -8.50
N ALA A 46 9.29 6.40 -7.62
CA ALA A 46 8.74 5.07 -7.80
C ALA A 46 7.22 5.12 -7.94
N ASP A 47 6.67 4.22 -8.74
CA ASP A 47 5.24 4.02 -8.87
C ASP A 47 4.86 2.54 -8.74
N VAL A 48 3.58 2.24 -9.01
CA VAL A 48 3.02 0.91 -8.81
C VAL A 48 3.68 -0.14 -9.71
N LEU A 49 4.13 0.23 -10.92
CA LEU A 49 4.85 -0.69 -11.81
C LEU A 49 6.21 -1.05 -11.23
N ASP A 50 6.94 -0.08 -10.70
CA ASP A 50 8.24 -0.31 -10.07
C ASP A 50 8.10 -1.27 -8.87
N GLY A 51 7.06 -1.09 -8.05
CA GLY A 51 6.73 -1.98 -6.93
C GLY A 51 6.45 -3.41 -7.38
N PHE A 52 5.64 -3.58 -8.42
CA PHE A 52 5.31 -4.89 -8.97
C PHE A 52 6.53 -5.61 -9.57
N ILE A 53 7.35 -4.89 -10.35
CA ILE A 53 8.60 -5.42 -10.90
C ILE A 53 9.55 -5.84 -9.78
N TYR A 54 9.72 -4.99 -8.76
CA TYR A 54 10.58 -5.29 -7.61
C TYR A 54 10.15 -6.57 -6.88
N GLN A 55 8.86 -6.72 -6.57
CA GLN A 55 8.33 -7.93 -5.91
C GLN A 55 8.58 -9.19 -6.73
N LYS A 56 8.44 -9.11 -8.07
CA LYS A 56 8.74 -10.22 -8.97
C LYS A 56 10.20 -10.61 -8.95
N LEU A 57 11.10 -9.64 -9.13
CA LEU A 57 12.53 -9.88 -9.12
C LEU A 57 13.03 -10.34 -7.75
N LEU A 58 12.44 -9.87 -6.65
CA LEU A 58 12.80 -10.32 -5.30
C LEU A 58 12.52 -11.82 -5.07
N LYS A 59 11.48 -12.35 -5.73
CA LYS A 59 11.04 -13.74 -5.65
C LYS A 59 11.70 -14.67 -6.67
N THR A 60 12.59 -14.17 -7.52
CA THR A 60 13.29 -15.02 -8.51
C THR A 60 14.18 -16.07 -7.85
N HIS A 61 14.36 -17.20 -8.55
CA HIS A 61 15.34 -18.23 -8.20
C HIS A 61 16.75 -17.93 -8.74
N GLU A 62 16.88 -16.91 -9.58
CA GLU A 62 18.16 -16.45 -10.13
C GLU A 62 18.91 -15.57 -9.12
N ASN A 63 19.81 -16.20 -8.36
CA ASN A 63 20.57 -15.51 -7.31
C ASN A 63 21.36 -14.29 -7.81
N ILE A 64 21.84 -14.30 -9.06
CA ILE A 64 22.59 -13.16 -9.63
C ILE A 64 21.68 -11.93 -9.72
N ILE A 65 20.52 -12.06 -10.37
CA ILE A 65 19.54 -10.98 -10.53
C ILE A 65 19.04 -10.51 -9.18
N LYS A 66 18.73 -11.44 -8.27
CA LYS A 66 18.27 -11.12 -6.93
C LYS A 66 19.31 -10.34 -6.12
N ASN A 67 20.56 -10.77 -6.14
CA ASN A 67 21.65 -10.11 -5.41
C ASN A 67 21.94 -8.72 -5.99
N GLU A 68 21.89 -8.57 -7.31
CA GLU A 68 22.03 -7.27 -7.96
C GLU A 68 20.87 -6.34 -7.63
N LEU A 69 19.61 -6.83 -7.64
CA LEU A 69 18.47 -6.04 -7.18
C LEU A 69 18.65 -5.53 -5.75
N ILE A 70 19.08 -6.41 -4.83
CA ILE A 70 19.28 -6.08 -3.42
C ILE A 70 20.44 -5.11 -3.23
N SER A 71 21.49 -5.15 -4.07
CA SER A 71 22.61 -4.22 -3.96
C SER A 71 22.20 -2.78 -4.29
N TYR A 72 21.28 -2.58 -5.25
CA TYR A 72 20.71 -1.27 -5.57
C TYR A 72 19.61 -0.84 -4.60
N PHE A 73 18.80 -1.77 -4.09
CA PHE A 73 17.59 -1.47 -3.32
C PHE A 73 17.52 -2.28 -2.00
N PRO A 74 18.49 -2.13 -1.08
CA PRO A 74 18.61 -2.99 0.10
C PRO A 74 17.41 -2.90 1.08
N SER A 75 16.78 -1.72 1.17
CA SER A 75 15.60 -1.47 2.02
C SER A 75 14.29 -1.37 1.21
N GLY A 76 14.32 -1.75 -0.08
CA GLY A 76 13.21 -1.53 -1.01
C GLY A 76 13.40 -0.31 -1.91
N ILE A 77 12.36 0.01 -2.68
CA ILE A 77 12.41 1.01 -3.76
C ILE A 77 11.87 2.38 -3.33
N ILE A 78 11.23 2.46 -2.16
CA ILE A 78 10.68 3.70 -1.62
C ILE A 78 11.68 4.32 -0.67
N LEU A 79 12.23 5.46 -1.08
CA LEU A 79 13.12 6.28 -0.26
C LEU A 79 12.30 7.00 0.82
N LEU A 80 12.48 6.56 2.06
CA LEU A 80 11.81 7.13 3.22
C LEU A 80 12.51 8.43 3.65
N GLN A 81 11.73 9.50 3.74
CA GLN A 81 12.25 10.84 4.02
C GLN A 81 12.60 11.02 5.50
N SER A 82 13.61 11.84 5.80
CA SER A 82 14.04 12.13 7.17
C SER A 82 13.03 12.97 7.99
N CYS A 83 12.07 13.61 7.33
CA CYS A 83 11.02 14.41 7.99
C CYS A 83 9.93 13.57 8.67
N LEU A 84 9.84 12.27 8.34
CA LEU A 84 8.86 11.33 8.86
C LEU A 84 9.04 11.11 10.36
N LYS A 85 7.93 10.94 11.08
CA LYS A 85 7.94 10.74 12.55
C LYS A 85 8.18 9.28 12.94
N ILE A 86 8.03 8.36 12.00
CA ILE A 86 8.22 6.93 12.19
C ILE A 86 9.15 6.35 11.10
N ASN A 87 9.95 5.35 11.48
CA ASN A 87 10.66 4.53 10.50
C ASN A 87 9.68 3.51 9.88
N TYR A 88 9.39 3.67 8.58
CA TYR A 88 8.51 2.78 7.81
C TYR A 88 9.24 1.64 7.07
N GLU A 89 10.56 1.49 7.19
CA GLU A 89 11.28 0.36 6.60
C GLU A 89 10.68 -1.00 6.99
N PRO A 90 10.25 -1.24 8.25
CA PRO A 90 9.62 -2.50 8.61
C PRO A 90 8.31 -2.74 7.85
N LEU A 91 7.49 -1.70 7.64
CA LEU A 91 6.25 -1.83 6.88
C LEU A 91 6.53 -2.08 5.39
N GLN A 92 7.46 -1.33 4.80
CA GLN A 92 7.91 -1.54 3.43
C GLN A 92 8.42 -2.98 3.24
N LYS A 93 9.17 -3.52 4.21
CA LYS A 93 9.63 -4.92 4.20
C LYS A 93 8.50 -5.94 4.25
N LEU A 94 7.50 -5.75 5.10
CA LEU A 94 6.35 -6.65 5.15
C LEU A 94 5.56 -6.62 3.83
N LEU A 95 5.30 -5.42 3.30
CA LEU A 95 4.54 -5.23 2.07
C LEU A 95 5.25 -5.78 0.83
N MET A 96 6.57 -5.54 0.67
CA MET A 96 7.31 -6.12 -0.45
C MET A 96 7.35 -7.66 -0.43
N ASN A 97 7.19 -8.27 0.75
CA ASN A 97 7.09 -9.72 0.93
C ASN A 97 5.64 -10.23 0.95
N GLU A 98 4.66 -9.38 0.64
CA GLU A 98 3.22 -9.72 0.63
C GLU A 98 2.70 -10.25 1.98
N GLN A 99 3.35 -9.88 3.08
CA GLN A 99 2.94 -10.20 4.45
C GLN A 99 1.85 -9.23 4.90
N PHE A 100 0.71 -9.24 4.20
CA PHE A 100 -0.32 -8.21 4.31
C PHE A 100 -1.00 -8.16 5.68
N ARG A 101 -1.11 -9.30 6.38
CA ARG A 101 -1.70 -9.33 7.72
C ARG A 101 -0.81 -8.62 8.73
N GLU A 102 0.48 -8.94 8.74
CA GLU A 102 1.45 -8.31 9.61
C GLU A 102 1.61 -6.82 9.26
N ALA A 103 1.56 -6.48 7.97
CA ALA A 103 1.57 -5.09 7.51
C ALA A 103 0.35 -4.30 8.01
N ASP A 104 -0.84 -4.93 8.06
CA ASP A 104 -2.06 -4.33 8.59
C ASP A 104 -1.97 -4.08 10.10
N GLU A 105 -1.51 -5.08 10.86
CA GLU A 105 -1.28 -4.94 12.30
C GLU A 105 -0.26 -3.82 12.60
N LEU A 106 0.82 -3.74 11.80
CA LEU A 106 1.83 -2.70 11.93
C LEU A 106 1.32 -1.31 11.53
N THR A 107 0.49 -1.22 10.47
CA THR A 107 -0.14 0.03 10.04
C THR A 107 -1.00 0.61 11.15
N ASN A 108 -1.85 -0.22 11.78
CA ASN A 108 -2.67 0.19 12.92
C ASN A 108 -1.82 0.65 14.11
N LYS A 109 -0.70 -0.04 14.38
CA LYS A 109 0.27 0.38 15.41
C LYS A 109 0.87 1.75 15.09
N TYR A 110 1.28 2.00 13.86
CA TYR A 110 1.86 3.28 13.46
C TYR A 110 0.88 4.44 13.55
N LEU A 111 -0.38 4.27 13.11
CA LEU A 111 -1.41 5.30 13.28
C LEU A 111 -1.58 5.68 14.77
N TYR A 112 -1.58 4.69 15.66
CA TYR A 112 -1.62 4.93 17.11
C TYR A 112 -0.36 5.66 17.61
N GLU A 113 0.85 5.22 17.24
CA GLU A 113 2.09 5.86 17.70
C GLU A 113 2.22 7.31 17.22
N LEU A 114 1.82 7.63 15.98
CA LEU A 114 1.80 9.01 15.47
C LEU A 114 0.95 9.92 16.34
N ILE A 115 -0.25 9.46 16.69
CA ILE A 115 -1.18 10.24 17.51
C ILE A 115 -0.63 10.35 18.94
N LYS A 116 -0.11 9.25 19.50
CA LYS A 116 0.45 9.22 20.85
C LYS A 116 1.63 10.19 21.04
N GLN A 117 2.47 10.38 20.02
CA GLN A 117 3.55 11.37 20.06
C GLN A 117 3.01 12.81 20.27
N LYS A 118 1.83 13.12 19.74
CA LYS A 118 1.18 14.43 19.90
C LYS A 118 0.27 14.49 21.14
N TYR A 119 -0.36 13.39 21.49
CA TYR A 119 -1.32 13.25 22.59
C TYR A 119 -1.07 11.96 23.39
N PRO A 120 -0.19 12.00 24.42
CA PRO A 120 0.26 10.81 25.16
C PRO A 120 -0.83 10.03 25.93
N GLY A 121 -2.06 10.55 26.01
CA GLY A 121 -3.22 9.93 26.64
C GLY A 121 -4.21 9.24 25.68
N VAL A 122 -3.87 9.12 24.38
CA VAL A 122 -4.74 8.45 23.41
C VAL A 122 -4.93 6.97 23.77
N LYS A 123 -6.15 6.48 23.59
CA LYS A 123 -6.45 5.05 23.75
C LYS A 123 -5.88 4.27 22.55
N ARG A 124 -5.76 2.94 22.68
CA ARG A 124 -5.33 2.09 21.55
C ARG A 124 -6.27 2.11 20.35
N TRP A 125 -7.50 2.60 20.53
CA TRP A 125 -8.44 2.84 19.45
C TRP A 125 -8.55 4.34 19.20
N LEU A 126 -8.64 4.70 17.91
CA LEU A 126 -8.65 6.09 17.46
C LEU A 126 -10.08 6.64 17.43
N TYR A 127 -10.28 7.78 18.05
CA TYR A 127 -11.47 8.60 17.87
C TYR A 127 -11.30 9.55 16.69
N PHE A 128 -12.40 10.03 16.12
CA PHE A 128 -12.36 10.97 15.01
C PHE A 128 -11.59 12.26 15.33
N THR A 129 -11.62 12.69 16.60
CA THR A 129 -10.85 13.84 17.11
C THR A 129 -9.35 13.59 17.07
N ASP A 130 -8.90 12.34 17.06
CA ASP A 130 -7.48 12.01 17.07
C ASP A 130 -6.84 12.12 15.68
N ILE A 131 -7.66 11.99 14.62
CA ILE A 131 -7.21 12.00 13.22
C ILE A 131 -6.56 13.33 12.84
N GLN A 132 -6.95 14.44 13.48
CA GLN A 132 -6.33 15.75 13.27
C GLN A 132 -4.85 15.80 13.66
N PHE A 133 -4.36 14.84 14.46
CA PHE A 133 -2.98 14.78 14.92
C PHE A 133 -2.07 13.93 14.02
N LEU A 134 -2.61 13.27 12.99
CA LEU A 134 -1.81 12.51 12.03
C LEU A 134 -1.03 13.48 11.13
N PRO A 135 0.32 13.38 11.08
CA PRO A 135 1.10 14.18 10.14
C PRO A 135 0.76 13.79 8.69
N PRO A 136 0.52 14.77 7.79
CA PRO A 136 0.18 14.49 6.40
C PRO A 136 1.23 13.64 5.67
N GLU A 137 2.52 13.88 5.92
CA GLU A 137 3.63 13.19 5.25
C GLU A 137 3.72 11.71 5.67
N ASP A 138 3.50 11.43 6.95
CA ASP A 138 3.45 10.08 7.51
C ASP A 138 2.22 9.31 7.00
N LEU A 139 1.04 9.95 6.98
CA LEU A 139 -0.18 9.33 6.44
C LEU A 139 -0.06 9.07 4.93
N PHE A 140 0.52 10.01 4.17
CA PHE A 140 0.84 9.81 2.76
C PHE A 140 1.77 8.63 2.57
N THR A 141 2.83 8.52 3.37
CA THR A 141 3.83 7.43 3.25
C THR A 141 3.19 6.07 3.54
N LEU A 142 2.36 5.96 4.57
CA LEU A 142 1.60 4.73 4.86
C LEU A 142 0.75 4.31 3.65
N ASP A 143 -0.06 5.24 3.15
CA ASP A 143 -0.98 4.99 2.05
C ASP A 143 -0.23 4.63 0.75
N PHE A 144 0.84 5.36 0.46
CA PHE A 144 1.67 5.15 -0.72
C PHE A 144 2.35 3.78 -0.71
N LEU A 145 2.90 3.35 0.44
CA LEU A 145 3.49 2.01 0.57
C LEU A 145 2.47 0.91 0.28
N TRP A 146 1.25 1.03 0.79
CA TRP A 146 0.17 0.09 0.49
C TRP A 146 -0.13 0.03 -1.00
N GLN A 147 -0.21 1.18 -1.68
CA GLN A 147 -0.49 1.21 -3.12
C GLN A 147 0.62 0.55 -3.95
N ILE A 148 1.89 0.91 -3.69
CA ILE A 148 3.06 0.43 -4.45
C ILE A 148 3.14 -1.10 -4.44
N TYR A 149 2.95 -1.71 -3.28
CA TYR A 149 3.15 -3.15 -3.08
C TYR A 149 1.86 -3.97 -3.16
N SER A 150 0.78 -3.37 -3.66
CA SER A 150 -0.51 -4.04 -3.87
C SER A 150 -1.01 -3.91 -5.30
N LYS A 151 -0.13 -3.63 -6.27
CA LYS A 151 -0.53 -3.36 -7.66
C LYS A 151 -1.54 -2.20 -7.78
N GLY A 152 -1.52 -1.26 -6.82
CA GLY A 152 -2.45 -0.12 -6.74
C GLY A 152 -3.84 -0.50 -6.23
N LYS A 153 -4.00 -1.65 -5.55
CA LYS A 153 -5.30 -2.14 -5.06
C LYS A 153 -5.61 -1.69 -3.64
N PHE A 154 -4.61 -1.54 -2.78
CA PHE A 154 -4.78 -1.30 -1.35
C PHE A 154 -4.31 0.11 -0.96
N GLY A 155 -4.91 0.66 0.09
CA GLY A 155 -4.67 2.03 0.56
C GLY A 155 -5.96 2.69 1.04
N PHE A 156 -5.84 3.60 2.01
CA PHE A 156 -6.95 4.42 2.48
C PHE A 156 -7.44 5.39 1.40
N SER A 157 -6.57 5.89 0.52
CA SER A 157 -6.96 6.71 -0.63
C SER A 157 -7.80 5.90 -1.62
N ILE A 158 -7.47 4.63 -1.86
CA ILE A 158 -8.27 3.73 -2.70
C ILE A 158 -9.64 3.49 -2.07
N GLN A 159 -9.70 3.22 -0.76
CA GLN A 159 -10.98 3.12 -0.03
C GLN A 159 -11.80 4.40 -0.13
N LYS A 160 -11.18 5.57 0.06
CA LYS A 160 -11.83 6.88 -0.10
C LYS A 160 -12.41 7.04 -1.51
N GLN A 161 -11.66 6.70 -2.56
CA GLN A 161 -12.15 6.80 -3.93
C GLN A 161 -13.38 5.90 -4.16
N ILE A 162 -13.36 4.67 -3.62
CA ILE A 162 -14.50 3.74 -3.70
C ILE A 162 -15.69 4.28 -2.92
N TRP A 163 -15.47 4.90 -1.75
CA TRP A 163 -16.50 5.50 -0.92
C TRP A 163 -17.18 6.69 -1.62
N ILE A 164 -16.39 7.60 -2.20
CA ILE A 164 -16.90 8.74 -2.98
C ILE A 164 -17.71 8.25 -4.20
N LYS A 165 -17.19 7.27 -4.95
CA LYS A 165 -17.90 6.65 -6.09
C LYS A 165 -19.17 5.89 -5.67
N SER A 166 -19.31 5.61 -4.39
CA SER A 166 -20.50 5.00 -3.79
C SER A 166 -21.45 6.04 -3.18
N ASN A 167 -21.34 7.31 -3.59
CA ASN A 167 -22.10 8.44 -3.04
C ASN A 167 -22.00 8.52 -1.51
N GLU A 168 -20.80 8.26 -0.98
CA GLU A 168 -20.50 8.26 0.46
C GLU A 168 -21.34 7.25 1.27
N ASN A 169 -21.93 6.25 0.61
CA ASN A 169 -22.68 5.18 1.26
C ASN A 169 -21.75 4.10 1.83
N TRP A 170 -21.79 3.92 3.15
CA TRP A 170 -20.95 2.99 3.88
C TRP A 170 -21.27 1.52 3.56
N ASP A 171 -22.54 1.14 3.44
CA ASP A 171 -22.93 -0.25 3.17
C ASP A 171 -22.44 -0.69 1.78
N ILE A 172 -22.52 0.20 0.80
CA ILE A 172 -21.97 -0.05 -0.55
C ILE A 172 -20.44 -0.13 -0.51
N LEU A 173 -19.77 0.71 0.30
CA LEU A 173 -18.32 0.61 0.49
C LEU A 173 -17.95 -0.76 1.06
N TRP A 174 -18.59 -1.18 2.14
CA TRP A 174 -18.30 -2.44 2.83
C TRP A 174 -18.46 -3.67 1.95
N ASP A 175 -19.50 -3.68 1.11
CA ASP A 175 -19.71 -4.72 0.11
C ASP A 175 -18.57 -4.72 -0.92
N LYS A 176 -18.26 -3.56 -1.51
CA LYS A 176 -17.22 -3.44 -2.55
C LYS A 176 -15.82 -3.81 -2.07
N ILE A 177 -15.44 -3.41 -0.86
CA ILE A 177 -14.14 -3.75 -0.28
C ILE A 177 -14.17 -5.08 0.48
N ASN A 178 -15.28 -5.82 0.44
CA ASN A 178 -15.48 -7.13 1.08
C ASN A 178 -15.17 -7.13 2.59
N TRP A 179 -15.69 -6.13 3.31
CA TRP A 179 -15.68 -6.08 4.78
C TRP A 179 -16.96 -6.64 5.40
N THR A 180 -18.00 -6.86 4.59
CA THR A 180 -19.25 -7.50 5.03
C THR A 180 -19.56 -8.73 4.21
N LYS A 181 -20.14 -9.73 4.86
CA LYS A 181 -20.77 -10.89 4.23
C LYS A 181 -22.25 -10.92 4.60
N ASN A 182 -23.12 -10.79 3.59
CA ASN A 182 -24.58 -10.73 3.77
C ASN A 182 -25.00 -9.67 4.80
N GLY A 183 -24.42 -8.47 4.71
CA GLY A 183 -24.70 -7.36 5.64
C GLY A 183 -24.10 -7.49 7.04
N THR A 184 -23.39 -8.58 7.34
CA THR A 184 -22.69 -8.76 8.62
C THR A 184 -21.21 -8.46 8.45
N MET A 185 -20.63 -7.64 9.34
CA MET A 185 -19.20 -7.33 9.34
C MET A 185 -18.35 -8.58 9.55
N ASN A 186 -17.29 -8.71 8.75
CA ASN A 186 -16.33 -9.80 8.84
C ASN A 186 -15.58 -9.77 10.18
N ARG A 187 -15.33 -10.95 10.75
CA ARG A 187 -14.61 -11.15 12.00
C ARG A 187 -13.10 -11.21 11.78
N TYR A 188 -12.39 -10.29 12.44
CA TYR A 188 -10.94 -10.28 12.46
C TYR A 188 -10.35 -11.49 13.22
N PRO A 189 -9.23 -12.07 12.76
CA PRO A 189 -8.57 -11.87 11.47
C PRO A 189 -9.05 -12.84 10.38
N LYS A 190 -9.86 -13.85 10.74
CA LYS A 190 -10.07 -15.06 9.93
C LYS A 190 -10.98 -14.86 8.71
N GLU A 191 -11.87 -13.89 8.76
CA GLU A 191 -12.85 -13.63 7.69
C GLU A 191 -12.37 -12.57 6.69
N PHE A 192 -11.15 -12.04 6.87
CA PHE A 192 -10.50 -11.13 5.93
C PHE A 192 -9.52 -11.88 5.03
N GLN A 193 -9.30 -11.34 3.83
CA GLN A 193 -8.41 -11.92 2.83
C GLN A 193 -7.07 -11.21 2.82
N TRP A 194 -6.02 -11.92 3.24
CA TRP A 194 -4.66 -11.38 3.39
C TRP A 194 -3.79 -11.65 2.16
N THR A 195 -4.36 -11.50 0.96
CA THR A 195 -3.67 -11.79 -0.31
C THR A 195 -3.96 -10.71 -1.34
N ILE A 196 -3.09 -10.61 -2.36
CA ILE A 196 -3.23 -9.67 -3.48
C ILE A 196 -4.53 -9.88 -4.29
N GLU A 197 -5.16 -11.06 -4.18
CA GLU A 197 -6.43 -11.37 -4.83
C GLU A 197 -7.64 -10.70 -4.19
N ALA A 198 -7.49 -10.09 -2.99
CA ALA A 198 -8.56 -9.37 -2.33
C ALA A 198 -9.03 -8.18 -3.19
N PRO A 199 -10.29 -7.71 -3.07
CA PRO A 199 -10.78 -6.60 -3.90
C PRO A 199 -10.04 -5.29 -3.61
N ASP A 200 -10.19 -4.34 -4.54
CA ASP A 200 -9.67 -2.99 -4.33
C ASP A 200 -10.19 -2.40 -3.02
N GLY A 201 -9.32 -1.70 -2.28
CA GLY A 201 -9.63 -1.09 -0.99
C GLY A 201 -9.77 -2.09 0.16
N HIS A 202 -9.60 -3.40 -0.03
CA HIS A 202 -9.76 -4.37 1.06
C HIS A 202 -8.86 -4.09 2.26
N LEU A 203 -7.63 -3.64 2.01
CA LEU A 203 -6.62 -3.32 3.02
C LEU A 203 -6.10 -1.88 2.85
N PRO A 204 -5.53 -1.28 3.91
CA PRO A 204 -5.51 -1.75 5.30
C PRO A 204 -6.90 -1.69 5.97
N LEU A 205 -7.11 -2.49 6.99
CA LEU A 205 -8.32 -2.49 7.80
C LEU A 205 -8.36 -1.27 8.72
N PHE A 206 -9.57 -0.76 8.94
CA PHE A 206 -9.86 0.26 9.94
C PHE A 206 -11.04 -0.19 10.80
N ASN A 207 -10.86 -0.26 12.11
CA ASN A 207 -11.85 -0.86 13.01
C ASN A 207 -13.17 -0.06 13.07
N GLN A 208 -14.28 -0.68 12.64
CA GLN A 208 -15.62 -0.07 12.60
C GLN A 208 -16.50 -0.37 13.83
N LEU A 209 -15.99 -1.04 14.88
CA LEU A 209 -16.76 -1.34 16.10
C LEU A 209 -17.28 -0.10 16.85
N ARG A 210 -16.81 1.10 16.49
CA ARG A 210 -17.21 2.39 17.08
C ARG A 210 -17.86 3.33 16.06
N GLY A 211 -18.38 2.76 14.97
CA GLY A 211 -18.98 3.51 13.87
C GLY A 211 -17.96 4.06 12.88
N THR A 212 -18.47 4.78 11.88
CA THR A 212 -17.73 5.17 10.68
C THR A 212 -17.09 6.56 10.76
N GLN A 213 -17.35 7.30 11.84
CA GLN A 213 -16.94 8.69 11.99
C GLN A 213 -15.43 8.85 11.91
N THR A 214 -14.66 7.98 12.58
CA THR A 214 -13.19 8.06 12.56
C THR A 214 -12.64 7.85 11.16
N LEU A 215 -13.15 6.85 10.42
CA LEU A 215 -12.69 6.60 9.04
C LEU A 215 -13.12 7.72 8.09
N SER A 216 -14.32 8.31 8.28
CA SER A 216 -14.75 9.50 7.52
C SER A 216 -13.78 10.66 7.70
N TYR A 217 -13.33 10.93 8.93
CA TYR A 217 -12.33 11.97 9.20
C TYR A 217 -10.97 11.64 8.58
N LEU A 218 -10.56 10.37 8.60
CA LEU A 218 -9.35 9.93 7.90
C LEU A 218 -9.44 10.20 6.40
N PHE A 219 -10.56 9.83 5.75
CA PHE A 219 -10.78 10.11 4.33
C PHE A 219 -10.78 11.61 4.03
N LYS A 220 -11.33 12.45 4.91
CA LYS A 220 -11.30 13.91 4.74
C LYS A 220 -9.89 14.49 4.84
N ASN A 221 -9.01 13.90 5.64
CA ASN A 221 -7.60 14.32 5.76
C ASN A 221 -6.72 13.87 4.60
N ILE A 222 -7.14 12.89 3.80
CA ILE A 222 -6.40 12.46 2.60
C ILE A 222 -6.64 13.48 1.48
N THR A 223 -5.62 14.23 1.10
CA THR A 223 -5.72 15.27 0.06
C THR A 223 -5.12 14.86 -1.29
N TRP A 224 -4.51 13.67 -1.35
CA TRP A 224 -3.96 13.09 -2.58
C TRP A 224 -4.93 12.12 -3.23
N THR A 225 -4.60 11.77 -4.49
CA THR A 225 -5.34 10.84 -5.34
C THR A 225 -4.50 9.64 -5.68
#